data_AF-A0A2M6Z059-F1
#
_entry.id   AF-A0A2M6Z059-F1
#
_cell.length_a   1.000
_cell.length_b   1.000
_cell.length_c   1.000
_cell.angle_alpha   90.00
_cell.angle_beta   90.00
_cell.angle_gamma   90.00
#
_symmetry.space_group_name_H-M   'P 1'
#
loop_
_entity.id
_entity.type
_entity.pdbx_description
1 polymer ?
#
loop_
_entity_poly.entity_id
_entity_poly.type
_entity_poly.pdbx_seq_one_letter_code
_entity_poly.pdbx_strand_id
1 'polypeptide(L)'
;MKLSKVCTVLVAASVFFALNAGVALAQEEMTKDQWQQQMTEFTAKRNDLKKQLQQLTKEVEDLQTQLSQKDADLKKCQDEILALVGATQVDVDAFGKRVDALEAKVNDLSRLSNEELLARKAEIDEAQNELNELLKSKISVLPMFYDRLQGIQPKIDALRKTLASMEKFYTVGTWARNRDCLWNISKKKDIYDNPFMWPKIWQGNRELIKDPDIIRPGWKLRIEQPGPLTADEKKAEGKYWRKKHAEMQKAEKPAAEKPAMQ
;
A
#
# COMPACT_ATOMS: atom_id res chain seq x y z
N MET A 1 -12.07 9.74 -39.98
CA MET A 1 -11.08 10.83 -40.13
C MET A 1 -10.82 11.31 -41.56
N LYS A 2 -10.98 10.47 -42.61
CA LYS A 2 -10.74 10.92 -44.00
C LYS A 2 -11.89 11.75 -44.60
N LEU A 3 -13.15 11.47 -44.25
CA LEU A 3 -14.30 12.24 -44.76
C LEU A 3 -14.43 13.65 -44.16
N SER A 4 -14.12 13.86 -42.86
CA SER A 4 -14.28 15.19 -42.25
C SER A 4 -13.27 16.21 -42.78
N LYS A 5 -12.08 15.76 -43.19
CA LYS A 5 -11.04 16.58 -43.85
C LYS A 5 -11.45 17.01 -45.26
N VAL A 6 -12.21 16.18 -45.99
CA VAL A 6 -12.69 16.51 -47.34
C VAL A 6 -13.85 17.51 -47.27
N CYS A 7 -14.77 17.37 -46.31
CA CYS A 7 -15.85 18.34 -46.12
C CYS A 7 -15.36 19.70 -45.63
N THR A 8 -14.32 19.77 -44.78
CA THR A 8 -13.75 21.06 -44.35
C THR A 8 -13.04 21.80 -45.47
N VAL A 9 -12.37 21.08 -46.38
CA VAL A 9 -11.73 21.68 -47.57
C VAL A 9 -12.77 22.20 -48.57
N LEU A 10 -13.88 21.47 -48.78
CA LEU A 10 -14.94 21.91 -49.68
C LEU A 10 -15.73 23.12 -49.15
N VAL A 11 -15.98 23.18 -47.84
CA VAL A 11 -16.65 24.34 -47.23
C VAL A 11 -15.74 25.57 -47.26
N ALA A 12 -14.44 25.42 -46.97
CA ALA A 12 -13.48 26.54 -47.07
C ALA A 12 -13.33 27.06 -48.51
N ALA A 13 -13.35 26.18 -49.51
CA ALA A 13 -13.30 26.57 -50.93
C ALA A 13 -14.57 27.33 -51.37
N SER A 14 -15.75 26.93 -50.88
CA SER A 14 -17.02 27.60 -51.20
C SER A 14 -17.17 28.98 -50.55
N VAL A 15 -16.63 29.18 -49.34
CA VAL A 15 -16.64 30.50 -48.66
C VAL A 15 -15.65 31.47 -49.32
N PHE A 16 -14.52 30.98 -49.84
CA PHE A 16 -13.59 31.81 -50.64
C PHE A 16 -14.18 32.24 -51.99
N PHE A 17 -15.07 31.43 -52.58
CA PHE A 17 -15.71 31.76 -53.85
C PHE A 17 -16.90 32.71 -53.68
N ALA A 18 -17.66 32.59 -52.58
CA ALA A 18 -18.83 33.42 -52.32
C ALA A 18 -18.49 34.85 -51.87
N LEU A 19 -17.32 35.07 -51.24
CA LEU A 19 -16.85 36.41 -50.86
C LEU A 19 -16.29 37.24 -52.03
N ASN A 20 -16.13 36.63 -53.22
CA ASN A 20 -15.60 37.31 -54.42
C ASN A 20 -16.66 37.70 -55.45
N ALA A 21 -17.95 37.45 -55.20
CA ALA A 21 -19.02 37.78 -56.16
C ALA A 21 -19.38 39.29 -56.25
N GLY A 22 -18.73 40.14 -55.46
CA GLY A 22 -19.00 41.59 -55.38
C GLY A 22 -17.89 42.51 -55.90
N VAL A 23 -16.78 41.98 -56.44
CA VAL A 23 -15.67 42.82 -56.95
C VAL A 23 -15.51 42.57 -58.45
N ALA A 24 -16.50 43.01 -59.21
CA ALA A 24 -16.43 43.08 -60.65
C ALA A 24 -16.36 44.53 -61.12
N LEU A 25 -15.45 45.35 -60.55
CA LEU A 25 -15.04 46.64 -61.12
C LEU A 25 -13.63 47.01 -60.61
N ALA A 26 -12.75 47.38 -61.54
CA ALA A 26 -11.36 47.82 -61.36
C ALA A 26 -10.32 46.72 -61.03
N GLN A 27 -10.08 45.83 -61.98
CA GLN A 27 -8.75 45.23 -62.12
C GLN A 27 -7.92 46.21 -62.94
N GLU A 28 -7.17 47.10 -62.26
CA GLU A 28 -6.06 47.78 -62.93
C GLU A 28 -5.16 46.68 -63.52
N GLU A 29 -5.01 46.66 -64.84
CA GLU A 29 -3.99 45.83 -65.47
C GLU A 29 -2.64 46.29 -64.93
N MET A 30 -2.13 45.56 -63.94
CA MET A 30 -0.78 45.70 -63.42
C MET A 30 0.17 45.84 -64.60
N THR A 31 0.94 46.91 -64.61
CA THR A 31 1.93 47.14 -65.66
C THR A 31 2.90 45.95 -65.73
N LYS A 32 3.44 45.68 -66.92
CA LYS A 32 4.40 44.56 -67.15
C LYS A 32 5.53 44.55 -66.10
N ASP A 33 5.98 45.73 -65.68
CA ASP A 33 7.03 45.90 -64.69
C ASP A 33 6.57 45.49 -63.28
N GLN A 34 5.35 45.84 -62.87
CA GLN A 34 4.77 45.41 -61.59
C GLN A 34 4.56 43.88 -61.56
N TRP A 35 4.18 43.27 -62.69
CA TRP A 35 4.12 41.81 -62.83
C TRP A 35 5.50 41.15 -62.67
N GLN A 36 6.54 41.71 -63.30
CA GLN A 36 7.91 41.20 -63.15
C GLN A 36 8.40 41.33 -61.71
N GLN A 37 8.07 42.41 -61.01
CA GLN A 37 8.39 42.57 -59.58
C GLN A 37 7.69 41.53 -58.71
N GLN A 38 6.38 41.34 -58.85
CA GLN A 38 5.64 40.32 -58.10
C GLN A 38 6.13 38.90 -58.39
N MET A 39 6.41 38.59 -59.66
CA MET A 39 6.93 37.27 -60.04
C MET A 39 8.31 37.01 -59.42
N THR A 40 9.16 38.04 -59.35
CA THR A 40 10.48 37.97 -58.71
C THR A 40 10.33 37.77 -57.20
N GLU A 41 9.42 38.50 -56.56
CA GLU A 41 9.14 38.39 -55.12
C GLU A 41 8.59 37.00 -54.75
N PHE A 42 7.58 36.51 -55.48
CA PHE A 42 7.03 35.17 -55.24
C PHE A 42 8.05 34.07 -55.52
N THR A 43 8.92 34.25 -56.53
CA THR A 43 10.04 33.34 -56.79
C THR A 43 11.04 33.33 -55.63
N ALA A 44 11.36 34.48 -55.07
CA ALA A 44 12.22 34.60 -53.89
C ALA A 44 11.59 33.92 -52.67
N LYS A 45 10.32 34.20 -52.36
CA LYS A 45 9.56 33.56 -51.27
C LYS A 45 9.50 32.04 -51.42
N ARG A 46 9.22 31.54 -52.63
CA ARG A 46 9.21 30.10 -52.94
C ARG A 46 10.58 29.47 -52.68
N ASN A 47 11.66 30.13 -53.13
CA ASN A 47 13.00 29.62 -52.94
C ASN A 47 13.42 29.63 -51.46
N ASP A 48 13.01 30.65 -50.71
CA ASP A 48 13.23 30.74 -49.26
C ASP A 48 12.47 29.64 -48.50
N LEU A 49 11.16 29.51 -48.73
CA LEU A 49 10.35 28.42 -48.15
C LEU A 49 10.91 27.04 -48.51
N LYS A 50 11.41 26.86 -49.74
CA LYS A 50 12.07 25.60 -50.14
C LYS A 50 13.33 25.33 -49.32
N LYS A 51 14.15 26.35 -49.05
CA LYS A 51 15.34 26.22 -48.18
C LYS A 51 14.93 25.90 -46.73
N GLN A 52 13.93 26.61 -46.19
CA GLN A 52 13.42 26.36 -44.85
C GLN A 52 12.87 24.93 -44.72
N LEU A 53 12.13 24.44 -45.71
CA LEU A 53 11.62 23.07 -45.72
C LEU A 53 12.77 22.06 -45.75
N GLN A 54 13.78 22.26 -46.60
CA GLN A 54 14.97 21.41 -46.64
C GLN A 54 15.71 21.39 -45.29
N GLN A 55 15.84 22.54 -44.63
CA GLN A 55 16.46 22.66 -43.33
C GLN A 55 15.66 21.92 -42.25
N LEU A 56 14.34 22.14 -42.19
CA LEU A 56 13.44 21.45 -41.25
C LEU A 56 13.43 19.93 -41.47
N THR A 57 13.44 19.46 -42.71
CA THR A 57 13.55 18.02 -43.01
C THR A 57 14.84 17.44 -42.45
N LYS A 58 15.97 18.13 -42.66
CA LYS A 58 17.26 17.70 -42.13
C LYS A 58 17.27 17.67 -40.59
N GLU A 59 16.71 18.69 -39.94
CA GLU A 59 16.59 18.73 -38.48
C GLU A 59 15.72 17.59 -37.94
N VAL A 60 14.63 17.22 -38.62
CA VAL A 60 13.80 16.07 -38.25
C VAL A 60 14.59 14.76 -38.36
N GLU A 61 15.34 14.57 -39.44
CA GLU A 61 16.19 13.38 -39.64
C GLU A 61 17.30 13.29 -38.56
N ASP A 62 17.95 14.41 -38.25
CA ASP A 62 18.97 14.50 -37.20
C ASP A 62 18.37 14.18 -35.82
N LEU A 63 17.19 14.75 -35.50
CA LEU A 63 16.49 14.47 -34.24
C LEU A 63 16.04 13.01 -34.12
N GLN A 64 15.54 12.41 -35.20
CA GLN A 64 15.19 10.99 -35.24
C GLN A 64 16.42 10.11 -34.99
N THR A 65 17.56 10.48 -35.59
CA THR A 65 18.82 9.77 -35.38
C THR A 65 19.28 9.89 -33.92
N GLN A 66 19.26 11.08 -33.34
CA GLN A 66 19.60 11.28 -31.93
C GLN A 66 18.68 10.50 -30.99
N LEU A 67 17.38 10.48 -31.25
CA LEU A 67 16.41 9.73 -30.45
C LEU A 67 16.73 8.23 -30.48
N SER A 68 17.01 7.68 -31.67
CA SER A 68 17.40 6.27 -31.80
C SER A 68 18.70 5.92 -31.06
N GLN A 69 19.67 6.83 -31.06
CA GLN A 69 20.92 6.67 -30.31
C GLN A 69 20.68 6.72 -28.80
N LYS A 70 19.89 7.68 -28.32
CA LYS A 70 19.55 7.78 -26.90
C LYS A 70 18.76 6.57 -26.39
N ASP A 71 17.87 6.01 -27.19
CA ASP A 71 17.16 4.77 -26.86
C ASP A 71 18.11 3.57 -26.78
N ALA A 72 19.11 3.49 -27.68
CA ALA A 72 20.13 2.45 -27.64
C ALA A 72 21.05 2.61 -26.41
N ASP A 73 21.48 3.83 -26.10
CA ASP A 73 22.29 4.15 -24.93
C ASP A 73 21.54 3.82 -23.62
N LEU A 74 20.24 4.15 -23.54
CA LEU A 74 19.40 3.83 -22.38
C LEU A 74 19.27 2.32 -22.17
N LYS A 75 19.02 1.55 -23.23
CA LYS A 75 18.99 0.08 -23.15
C LYS A 75 20.32 -0.48 -22.67
N LYS A 76 21.43 0.02 -23.21
CA LYS A 76 22.77 -0.41 -22.80
C LYS A 76 23.01 -0.15 -21.31
N CYS A 77 22.67 1.05 -20.83
CA CYS A 77 22.76 1.38 -19.40
C CYS A 77 21.87 0.48 -18.54
N GLN A 78 20.65 0.16 -18.99
CA GLN A 78 19.75 -0.77 -18.29
C GLN A 78 20.37 -2.16 -18.21
N ASP A 79 20.88 -2.70 -19.32
CA ASP A 79 21.52 -4.01 -19.38
C ASP A 79 22.77 -4.08 -18.49
N GLU A 80 23.58 -3.02 -18.45
CA GLU A 80 24.75 -2.91 -17.57
C GLU A 80 24.34 -2.90 -16.08
N ILE A 81 23.28 -2.18 -15.71
CA ILE A 81 22.74 -2.17 -14.34
C ILE A 81 22.22 -3.55 -13.95
N LEU A 82 21.48 -4.21 -14.85
CA LEU A 82 20.98 -5.57 -14.64
C LEU A 82 22.13 -6.57 -14.45
N ALA A 83 23.18 -6.44 -15.26
CA ALA A 83 24.40 -7.25 -15.14
C ALA A 83 25.11 -7.05 -13.79
N LEU A 84 25.19 -5.81 -13.28
CA LEU A 84 25.77 -5.51 -11.96
C LEU A 84 24.97 -6.15 -10.81
N VAL A 85 23.65 -6.16 -10.92
CA VAL A 85 22.76 -6.77 -9.94
C VAL A 85 22.71 -8.30 -10.09
N GLY A 86 23.13 -8.82 -11.24
CA GLY A 86 23.08 -10.25 -11.56
C GLY A 86 21.65 -10.75 -11.78
N ALA A 87 20.78 -9.88 -12.30
CA ALA A 87 19.36 -10.16 -12.52
C ALA A 87 19.00 -9.99 -14.00
N THR A 88 17.99 -10.71 -14.47
CA THR A 88 17.42 -10.51 -15.81
C THR A 88 16.26 -9.52 -15.77
N GLN A 89 15.84 -9.02 -16.93
CA GLN A 89 14.63 -8.18 -17.02
C GLN A 89 13.39 -8.89 -16.47
N VAL A 90 13.30 -10.22 -16.67
CA VAL A 90 12.19 -11.03 -16.15
C VAL A 90 12.18 -11.04 -14.61
N ASP A 91 13.36 -11.12 -13.99
CA ASP A 91 13.50 -11.08 -12.53
C ASP A 91 13.11 -9.71 -11.97
N VAL A 92 13.49 -8.64 -12.67
CA VAL A 92 13.12 -7.27 -12.31
C VAL A 92 11.62 -7.03 -12.43
N ASP A 93 10.98 -7.51 -13.49
CA ASP A 93 9.54 -7.41 -13.68
C ASP A 93 8.78 -8.23 -12.62
N ALA A 94 9.27 -9.43 -12.29
CA ALA A 94 8.72 -10.26 -11.22
C ALA A 94 8.89 -9.60 -9.85
N PHE A 95 10.04 -8.99 -9.58
CA PHE A 95 10.29 -8.21 -8.37
C PHE A 95 9.35 -7.02 -8.27
N GLY A 96 9.18 -6.27 -9.36
CA GLY A 96 8.26 -5.13 -9.43
C GLY A 96 6.83 -5.53 -9.07
N LYS A 97 6.32 -6.65 -9.61
CA LYS A 97 4.99 -7.17 -9.24
C LYS A 97 4.84 -7.48 -7.75
N ARG A 98 5.89 -7.98 -7.10
CA ARG A 98 5.88 -8.24 -5.65
C ARG A 98 5.86 -6.93 -4.86
N VAL A 99 6.63 -5.93 -5.29
CA VAL A 99 6.59 -4.59 -4.68
C VAL A 99 5.20 -3.97 -4.82
N ASP A 100 4.60 -4.04 -6.02
CA ASP A 100 3.24 -3.53 -6.28
C ASP A 100 2.20 -4.22 -5.37
N ALA A 101 2.29 -5.54 -5.23
CA ALA A 101 1.39 -6.32 -4.37
C ALA A 101 1.55 -5.95 -2.89
N LEU A 102 2.80 -5.79 -2.42
CA LEU A 102 3.08 -5.37 -1.05
C LEU A 102 2.55 -3.95 -0.77
N GLU A 103 2.77 -3.01 -1.69
CA GLU A 103 2.24 -1.65 -1.58
C GLU A 103 0.71 -1.64 -1.52
N ALA A 104 0.05 -2.42 -2.38
CA ALA A 104 -1.40 -2.58 -2.36
C ALA A 104 -1.88 -3.11 -1.00
N LYS A 105 -1.27 -4.20 -0.50
CA LYS A 105 -1.60 -4.79 0.80
C LYS A 105 -1.45 -3.78 1.93
N VAL A 106 -0.34 -3.05 2.00
CA VAL A 106 -0.10 -2.04 3.05
C VAL A 106 -1.07 -0.85 2.95
N ASN A 107 -1.38 -0.40 1.74
CA ASN A 107 -2.35 0.68 1.54
C ASN A 107 -3.77 0.25 1.93
N ASP A 108 -4.16 -0.99 1.65
CA ASP A 108 -5.46 -1.53 2.06
C ASP A 108 -5.56 -1.69 3.57
N LEU A 109 -4.52 -2.24 4.21
CA LEU A 109 -4.44 -2.32 5.67
C LEU A 109 -4.52 -0.95 6.34
N SER A 110 -3.91 0.07 5.73
CA SER A 110 -3.93 1.45 6.25
C SER A 110 -5.30 2.12 6.17
N ARG A 111 -6.24 1.57 5.38
CA ARG A 111 -7.61 2.09 5.27
C ARG A 111 -8.59 1.40 6.21
N LEU A 112 -8.18 0.29 6.83
CA LEU A 112 -9.04 -0.47 7.73
C LEU A 112 -9.34 0.31 9.01
N SER A 113 -10.49 0.02 9.59
CA SER A 113 -10.79 0.45 10.95
C SER A 113 -9.89 -0.25 11.97
N ASN A 114 -9.76 0.33 13.15
CA ASN A 114 -8.93 -0.22 14.24
C ASN A 114 -9.31 -1.67 14.62
N GLU A 115 -10.60 -2.01 14.57
CA GLU A 115 -11.10 -3.36 14.89
C GLU A 115 -10.70 -4.39 13.82
N GLU A 116 -10.90 -4.04 12.55
CA GLU A 116 -10.50 -4.89 11.42
C GLU A 116 -8.98 -5.06 11.34
N LEU A 117 -8.23 -4.01 11.65
CA LEU A 117 -6.77 -4.04 11.69
C LEU A 117 -6.26 -5.05 12.72
N LEU A 118 -6.91 -5.15 13.89
CA LEU A 118 -6.57 -6.13 14.91
C LEU A 118 -6.82 -7.57 14.41
N ALA A 119 -7.97 -7.79 13.76
CA ALA A 119 -8.29 -9.08 13.17
C ALA A 119 -7.28 -9.49 12.08
N ARG A 120 -6.72 -8.51 11.37
CA ARG A 120 -5.70 -8.69 10.32
C ARG A 120 -4.27 -8.42 10.79
N LYS A 121 -3.97 -8.54 12.10
CA LYS A 121 -2.62 -8.37 12.64
C LYS A 121 -1.58 -9.25 11.93
N ALA A 122 -1.95 -10.49 11.61
CA ALA A 122 -1.09 -11.43 10.89
C ALA A 122 -0.66 -10.90 9.51
N GLU A 123 -1.54 -10.20 8.79
CA GLU A 123 -1.25 -9.66 7.46
C GLU A 123 -0.19 -8.54 7.50
N ILE A 124 -0.12 -7.79 8.61
CA ILE A 124 0.92 -6.76 8.83
C ILE A 124 2.27 -7.41 9.07
N ASP A 125 2.31 -8.50 9.84
CA ASP A 125 3.54 -9.25 10.08
C ASP A 125 4.03 -9.97 8.82
N GLU A 126 3.12 -10.51 8.01
CA GLU A 126 3.42 -11.01 6.68
C GLU A 126 3.98 -9.91 5.77
N ALA A 127 3.38 -8.72 5.76
CA ALA A 127 3.86 -7.59 4.96
C ALA A 127 5.28 -7.17 5.38
N GLN A 128 5.59 -7.16 6.68
CA GLN A 128 6.95 -6.91 7.14
C GLN A 128 7.92 -8.01 6.67
N ASN A 129 7.51 -9.27 6.77
CA ASN A 129 8.37 -10.38 6.35
C ASN A 129 8.64 -10.32 4.85
N GLU A 130 7.63 -10.01 4.04
CA GLU A 130 7.79 -9.83 2.61
C GLU A 130 8.70 -8.64 2.29
N LEU A 131 8.56 -7.50 2.98
CA LEU A 131 9.47 -6.37 2.84
C LEU A 131 10.92 -6.77 3.14
N ASN A 132 11.14 -7.49 4.26
CA ASN A 132 12.47 -7.97 4.63
C ASN A 132 13.05 -8.94 3.59
N GLU A 133 12.24 -9.83 3.01
CA GLU A 133 12.66 -10.71 1.93
C GLU A 133 13.02 -9.93 0.65
N LEU A 134 12.23 -8.92 0.29
CA LEU A 134 12.52 -8.07 -0.87
C LEU A 134 13.83 -7.29 -0.68
N LEU A 135 14.08 -6.77 0.53
CA LEU A 135 15.31 -6.05 0.87
C LEU A 135 16.58 -6.93 0.85
N LYS A 136 16.46 -8.26 0.98
CA LYS A 136 17.61 -9.17 0.84
C LYS A 136 18.06 -9.31 -0.61
N SER A 137 17.17 -9.10 -1.58
CA SER A 137 17.51 -9.17 -2.98
C SER A 137 18.36 -7.96 -3.37
N LYS A 138 19.40 -8.18 -4.18
CA LYS A 138 20.19 -7.09 -4.77
C LYS A 138 19.34 -6.17 -5.66
N ILE A 139 18.23 -6.67 -6.20
CA ILE A 139 17.30 -5.89 -7.03
C ILE A 139 16.68 -4.72 -6.24
N SER A 140 16.61 -4.82 -4.90
CA SER A 140 16.08 -3.77 -4.04
C SER A 140 16.84 -2.44 -4.11
N VAL A 141 18.12 -2.46 -4.49
CA VAL A 141 18.96 -1.24 -4.58
C VAL A 141 18.77 -0.48 -5.89
N LEU A 142 18.01 -1.04 -6.84
CA LEU A 142 17.71 -0.35 -8.09
C LEU A 142 16.94 0.94 -7.81
N PRO A 143 17.28 2.07 -8.45
CA PRO A 143 16.63 3.36 -8.19
C PRO A 143 15.09 3.33 -8.27
N MET A 144 14.53 2.52 -9.18
CA MET A 144 13.08 2.38 -9.34
C MET A 144 12.36 1.71 -8.16
N PHE A 145 13.08 0.94 -7.33
CA PHE A 145 12.50 0.22 -6.19
C PHE A 145 12.97 0.77 -4.84
N TYR A 146 14.17 1.35 -4.78
CA TYR A 146 14.79 1.80 -3.55
C TYR A 146 13.88 2.75 -2.76
N ASP A 147 13.44 3.85 -3.38
CA ASP A 147 12.58 4.84 -2.70
C ASP A 147 11.22 4.26 -2.33
N ARG A 148 10.68 3.37 -3.16
CA ARG A 148 9.40 2.70 -2.93
C ARG A 148 9.47 1.82 -1.69
N LEU A 149 10.47 0.93 -1.61
CA LEU A 149 10.68 0.03 -0.48
C LEU A 149 10.93 0.81 0.83
N GLN A 150 11.74 1.87 0.78
CA GLN A 150 11.96 2.76 1.92
C GLN A 150 10.68 3.45 2.39
N GLY A 151 9.77 3.78 1.47
CA GLY A 151 8.46 4.36 1.79
C GLY A 151 7.46 3.38 2.41
N ILE A 152 7.66 2.06 2.27
CA ILE A 152 6.76 1.04 2.82
C ILE A 152 7.03 0.81 4.32
N GLN A 153 8.30 0.77 4.74
CA GLN A 153 8.69 0.54 6.13
C GLN A 153 7.97 1.47 7.14
N PRO A 154 7.98 2.81 6.99
CA PRO A 154 7.31 3.70 7.94
C PRO A 154 5.80 3.51 7.98
N LYS A 155 5.18 3.08 6.87
CA LYS A 155 3.75 2.75 6.86
C LYS A 155 3.47 1.49 7.70
N ILE A 156 4.26 0.44 7.53
CA ILE A 156 4.14 -0.78 8.34
C ILE A 156 4.37 -0.46 9.83
N ASP A 157 5.38 0.35 10.15
CA ASP A 157 5.66 0.77 11.53
C ASP A 157 4.50 1.57 12.13
N ALA A 158 3.87 2.44 11.36
CA ALA A 158 2.69 3.18 11.79
C ALA A 158 1.50 2.25 12.10
N LEU A 159 1.27 1.23 11.28
CA LEU A 159 0.23 0.22 11.52
C LEU A 159 0.52 -0.59 12.78
N ARG A 160 1.76 -1.04 12.95
CA ARG A 160 2.19 -1.76 14.15
C ARG A 160 2.08 -0.92 15.42
N LYS A 161 2.45 0.36 15.34
CA LYS A 161 2.30 1.30 16.47
C LYS A 161 0.84 1.51 16.82
N THR A 162 -0.04 1.59 15.81
CA THR A 162 -1.49 1.67 16.01
C THR A 162 -2.04 0.41 16.69
N LEU A 163 -1.57 -0.78 16.30
CA LEU A 163 -1.92 -2.01 17.01
C LEU A 163 -1.40 -2.02 18.46
N ALA A 164 -0.16 -1.63 18.67
CA ALA A 164 0.44 -1.62 20.01
C ALA A 164 -0.25 -0.62 20.96
N SER A 165 -0.74 0.51 20.44
CA SER A 165 -1.49 1.48 21.26
C SER A 165 -2.87 0.97 21.69
N MET A 166 -3.42 -0.01 20.98
CA MET A 166 -4.66 -0.70 21.35
C MET A 166 -4.45 -1.76 22.43
N GLU A 167 -3.23 -2.30 22.57
CA GLU A 167 -2.91 -3.27 23.61
C GLU A 167 -2.79 -2.54 24.97
N LYS A 168 -3.83 -2.62 25.79
CA LYS A 168 -3.82 -2.05 27.15
C LYS A 168 -3.07 -2.99 28.08
N PHE A 169 -2.37 -2.45 29.08
CA PHE A 169 -1.73 -3.24 30.12
C PHE A 169 -2.25 -2.87 31.51
N TYR A 170 -2.46 -3.88 32.34
CA TYR A 170 -2.78 -3.71 33.75
C TYR A 170 -1.66 -4.26 34.63
N THR A 171 -1.17 -3.45 35.57
CA THR A 171 -0.20 -3.91 36.56
C THR A 171 -0.94 -4.45 37.78
N VAL A 172 -0.76 -5.73 38.07
CA VAL A 172 -1.39 -6.40 39.22
C VAL A 172 -0.88 -5.77 40.52
N GLY A 173 -1.79 -5.29 41.36
CA GLY A 173 -1.47 -4.80 42.69
C GLY A 173 -1.45 -5.92 43.73
N THR A 174 -1.20 -5.53 44.98
CA THR A 174 -1.22 -6.45 46.11
C THR A 174 -2.66 -6.81 46.51
N TRP A 175 -2.88 -8.06 46.94
CA TRP A 175 -4.17 -8.52 47.47
C TRP A 175 -4.72 -7.61 48.58
N ALA A 176 -3.85 -7.19 49.51
CA ALA A 176 -4.24 -6.33 50.63
C ALA A 176 -4.80 -4.96 50.22
N ARG A 177 -4.34 -4.40 49.09
CA ARG A 177 -4.71 -3.06 48.64
C ARG A 177 -5.87 -3.08 47.64
N ASN A 178 -5.77 -3.93 46.63
CA ASN A 178 -6.67 -3.90 45.48
C ASN A 178 -7.57 -5.14 45.40
N ARG A 179 -7.29 -6.17 46.21
CA ARG A 179 -7.89 -7.52 46.08
C ARG A 179 -7.81 -8.03 44.64
N ASP A 180 -6.69 -7.77 43.98
CA ASP A 180 -6.53 -8.11 42.57
C ASP A 180 -6.50 -9.63 42.40
N CYS A 181 -7.52 -10.14 41.72
CA CYS A 181 -7.59 -11.46 41.09
C CYS A 181 -8.14 -11.24 39.68
N LEU A 182 -8.01 -12.23 38.77
CA LEU A 182 -8.46 -12.07 37.39
C LEU A 182 -9.94 -11.61 37.30
N TRP A 183 -10.78 -12.13 38.19
CA TRP A 183 -12.18 -11.72 38.32
C TRP A 183 -12.32 -10.24 38.74
N ASN A 184 -11.65 -9.80 39.81
CA ASN A 184 -11.72 -8.40 40.27
C ASN A 184 -11.08 -7.42 39.30
N ILE A 185 -10.03 -7.83 38.57
CA ILE A 185 -9.41 -7.01 37.52
C ILE A 185 -10.40 -6.81 36.37
N SER A 186 -11.05 -7.89 35.90
CA SER A 186 -12.06 -7.79 34.83
C SER A 186 -13.29 -6.95 35.23
N LYS A 187 -13.65 -6.94 36.51
CA LYS A 187 -14.75 -6.11 37.04
C LYS A 187 -14.47 -4.61 37.02
N LYS A 188 -13.21 -4.15 36.94
CA LYS A 188 -12.90 -2.72 36.96
C LYS A 188 -13.48 -2.04 35.72
N LYS A 189 -14.10 -0.87 35.90
CA LYS A 189 -14.72 -0.07 34.84
C LYS A 189 -13.73 0.31 33.73
N ASP A 190 -12.47 0.53 34.10
CA ASP A 190 -11.41 0.89 33.15
C ASP A 190 -10.91 -0.31 32.29
N ILE A 191 -11.33 -1.53 32.64
CA ILE A 191 -10.91 -2.80 32.01
C ILE A 191 -12.04 -3.37 31.16
N TYR A 192 -13.01 -4.05 31.77
CA TYR A 192 -14.15 -4.66 31.06
C TYR A 192 -15.51 -4.35 31.67
N ASP A 193 -15.57 -3.80 32.88
CA ASP A 193 -16.81 -3.61 33.66
C ASP A 193 -17.66 -4.89 33.81
N ASN A 194 -17.06 -6.06 33.54
CA ASN A 194 -17.74 -7.34 33.54
C ASN A 194 -16.82 -8.40 34.18
N PRO A 195 -17.20 -8.94 35.36
CA PRO A 195 -16.39 -9.93 36.04
C PRO A 195 -16.27 -11.27 35.33
N PHE A 196 -17.18 -11.60 34.40
CA PHE A 196 -17.13 -12.84 33.62
C PHE A 196 -16.10 -12.81 32.50
N MET A 197 -15.41 -11.69 32.30
CA MET A 197 -14.39 -11.51 31.27
C MET A 197 -12.99 -11.90 31.75
N TRP A 198 -12.87 -12.42 32.97
CA TRP A 198 -11.61 -12.96 33.51
C TRP A 198 -10.95 -14.04 32.63
N PRO A 199 -11.68 -14.93 31.90
CA PRO A 199 -11.05 -15.93 31.02
C PRO A 199 -10.31 -15.28 29.84
N LYS A 200 -10.76 -14.11 29.38
CA LYS A 200 -10.09 -13.35 28.32
C LYS A 200 -8.73 -12.86 28.76
N ILE A 201 -8.62 -12.30 29.98
CA ILE A 201 -7.33 -11.91 30.57
C ILE A 201 -6.42 -13.13 30.73
N TRP A 202 -6.98 -14.27 31.16
CA TRP A 202 -6.20 -15.50 31.31
C TRP A 202 -5.67 -16.02 29.96
N GLN A 203 -6.52 -16.16 28.94
CA GLN A 203 -6.12 -16.64 27.61
C GLN A 203 -5.08 -15.72 26.97
N GLY A 204 -5.28 -14.40 27.05
CA GLY A 204 -4.36 -13.40 26.52
C GLY A 204 -2.99 -13.37 27.19
N ASN A 205 -2.83 -14.01 28.37
CA ASN A 205 -1.59 -14.02 29.16
C ASN A 205 -1.15 -15.43 29.57
N ARG A 206 -1.52 -16.48 28.81
CA ARG A 206 -1.21 -17.89 29.18
C ARG A 206 0.28 -18.20 29.36
N GLU A 207 1.16 -17.44 28.71
CA GLU A 207 2.61 -17.58 28.89
C GLU A 207 3.06 -17.19 30.30
N LEU A 208 2.39 -16.20 30.90
CA LEU A 208 2.68 -15.70 32.24
C LEU A 208 1.83 -16.39 33.32
N ILE A 209 0.54 -16.60 33.03
CA ILE A 209 -0.45 -17.17 33.95
C ILE A 209 -0.73 -18.62 33.57
N LYS A 210 0.01 -19.56 34.18
CA LYS A 210 -0.24 -21.00 34.04
C LYS A 210 -1.53 -21.42 34.75
N ASP A 211 -1.67 -20.98 36.00
CA ASP A 211 -2.84 -21.23 36.83
C ASP A 211 -3.66 -19.95 37.00
N PRO A 212 -4.95 -19.94 36.61
CA PRO A 212 -5.78 -18.73 36.64
C PRO A 212 -6.05 -18.18 38.05
N ASP A 213 -5.91 -19.01 39.09
CA ASP A 213 -6.09 -18.58 40.48
C ASP A 213 -4.83 -17.92 41.08
N ILE A 214 -3.68 -17.98 40.40
CA ILE A 214 -2.41 -17.48 40.91
C ILE A 214 -1.92 -16.32 40.04
N ILE A 215 -2.05 -15.11 40.56
CA ILE A 215 -1.42 -13.91 39.99
C ILE A 215 -0.57 -13.21 41.05
N ARG A 216 0.59 -12.68 40.66
CA ARG A 216 1.51 -12.01 41.58
C ARG A 216 1.51 -10.49 41.38
N PRO A 217 1.68 -9.71 42.46
CA PRO A 217 1.83 -8.26 42.34
C PRO A 217 3.04 -7.89 41.47
N GLY A 218 2.89 -6.83 40.67
CA GLY A 218 3.90 -6.35 39.72
C GLY A 218 3.85 -7.01 38.34
N TRP A 219 3.04 -8.04 38.14
CA TRP A 219 2.81 -8.61 36.80
C TRP A 219 2.10 -7.60 35.90
N LYS A 220 2.62 -7.42 34.69
CA LYS A 220 1.98 -6.63 33.63
C LYS A 220 1.14 -7.55 32.77
N LEU A 221 -0.17 -7.54 32.98
CA LEU A 221 -1.11 -8.33 32.21
C LEU A 221 -1.55 -7.55 30.98
N ARG A 222 -1.50 -8.18 29.81
CA ARG A 222 -2.10 -7.67 28.59
C ARG A 222 -3.62 -7.75 28.70
N ILE A 223 -4.28 -6.63 28.44
CA ILE A 223 -5.72 -6.47 28.46
C ILE A 223 -6.16 -6.24 27.01
N GLU A 224 -6.81 -7.24 26.44
CA GLU A 224 -7.41 -7.15 25.11
C GLU A 224 -8.63 -6.23 25.13
N GLN A 225 -9.17 -5.85 23.97
CA GLN A 225 -10.34 -4.97 23.93
C GLN A 225 -11.62 -5.61 24.49
N PRO A 226 -12.51 -4.79 25.09
CA PRO A 226 -13.83 -5.23 25.52
C PRO A 226 -14.62 -5.74 24.31
N GLY A 227 -14.94 -7.03 24.31
CA GLY A 227 -15.67 -7.70 23.23
C GLY A 227 -16.08 -9.10 23.68
N PRO A 228 -17.05 -9.76 23.03
CA PRO A 228 -17.58 -11.04 23.49
C PRO A 228 -16.48 -12.11 23.59
N LEU A 229 -16.64 -13.07 24.51
CA LEU A 229 -15.66 -14.15 24.66
C LEU A 229 -15.61 -15.02 23.40
N THR A 230 -14.40 -15.29 22.93
CA THR A 230 -14.17 -16.22 21.81
C THR A 230 -14.56 -17.65 22.17
N ALA A 231 -14.76 -18.51 21.16
CA ALA A 231 -15.12 -19.91 21.40
C ALA A 231 -14.09 -20.64 22.27
N ASP A 232 -12.81 -20.30 22.13
CA ASP A 232 -11.73 -20.92 22.88
C ASP A 232 -11.64 -20.40 24.32
N GLU A 233 -11.91 -19.11 24.55
CA GLU A 233 -12.05 -18.56 25.90
C GLU A 233 -13.21 -19.20 26.68
N LYS A 234 -14.37 -19.39 26.03
CA LYS A 234 -15.53 -20.08 26.64
C LYS A 234 -15.21 -21.54 26.98
N LYS A 235 -14.52 -22.26 26.09
CA LYS A 235 -14.06 -23.64 26.37
C LYS A 235 -13.09 -23.68 27.54
N ALA A 236 -12.18 -22.71 27.63
CA ALA A 236 -11.21 -22.63 28.71
C ALA A 236 -11.87 -22.36 30.06
N GLU A 237 -12.86 -21.45 30.10
CA GLU A 237 -13.69 -21.22 31.28
C GLU A 237 -14.42 -22.50 31.72
N GLY A 238 -15.08 -23.20 30.78
CA GLY A 238 -15.77 -24.45 31.08
C GLY A 238 -14.82 -25.56 31.57
N LYS A 239 -13.57 -25.60 31.08
CA LYS A 239 -12.55 -26.52 31.59
C LYS A 239 -12.12 -26.16 33.02
N TYR A 240 -11.91 -24.87 33.30
CA TYR A 240 -11.58 -24.39 34.64
C TYR A 240 -12.66 -24.75 35.66
N TRP A 241 -13.93 -24.44 35.37
CA TRP A 241 -15.03 -24.75 36.30
C TRP A 241 -15.20 -26.25 36.52
N ARG A 242 -15.06 -27.09 35.48
CA ARG A 242 -15.09 -28.55 35.65
C ARG A 242 -13.99 -29.05 36.60
N LYS A 243 -12.76 -28.55 36.43
CA LYS A 243 -11.64 -28.89 37.31
C LYS A 243 -11.93 -28.46 38.75
N LYS A 244 -12.38 -27.21 38.93
CA LYS A 244 -12.70 -26.64 40.25
C LYS A 244 -13.84 -27.40 40.95
N HIS A 245 -14.92 -27.75 40.25
CA HIS A 245 -16.00 -28.57 40.81
C HIS A 245 -15.51 -29.96 41.22
N ALA A 246 -14.65 -30.60 40.42
CA ALA A 246 -14.07 -31.89 40.78
C ALA A 246 -13.15 -31.79 42.01
N GLU A 247 -12.38 -30.70 42.14
CA GLU A 247 -11.53 -30.43 43.31
C GLU A 247 -12.38 -30.15 44.55
N MET A 248 -13.44 -29.35 44.43
CA MET A 248 -14.39 -29.10 45.52
C MET A 248 -15.07 -30.40 45.98
N GLN A 249 -15.54 -31.25 45.06
CA GLN A 249 -16.12 -32.56 45.39
C GLN A 249 -15.11 -33.52 46.03
N LYS A 250 -13.84 -33.47 45.65
CA LYS A 250 -12.76 -34.24 46.29
C LYS A 250 -12.45 -33.73 47.69
N ALA A 251 -12.50 -32.42 47.90
CA ALA A 251 -12.31 -31.80 49.21
C ALA A 251 -13.50 -32.02 50.16
N GLU A 252 -14.72 -32.10 49.61
CA GLU A 252 -15.95 -32.37 50.38
C GLU A 252 -16.15 -33.83 50.73
N LYS A 253 -15.53 -34.79 50.00
CA LYS A 253 -15.47 -36.19 50.43
C LYS A 253 -14.52 -36.28 51.64
N PRO A 254 -15.02 -36.44 52.88
CA PRO A 254 -14.14 -36.56 54.04
C PRO A 254 -13.32 -37.84 53.92
N ALA A 255 -12.17 -37.87 54.59
CA ALA A 255 -11.36 -39.08 54.80
C ALA A 255 -12.15 -40.14 55.60
N ALA A 256 -13.12 -40.78 54.97
CA ALA A 256 -13.85 -41.91 55.51
C ALA A 256 -13.05 -43.18 55.20
N GLU A 257 -11.99 -43.41 55.98
CA GLU A 257 -11.42 -44.72 56.32
C GLU A 257 -10.15 -44.50 57.15
N LYS A 258 -10.32 -44.24 58.45
CA LYS A 258 -9.35 -44.71 59.44
C LYS A 258 -9.91 -46.01 60.00
N PRO A 259 -9.28 -47.17 59.77
CA PRO A 259 -9.75 -48.41 60.36
C PRO A 259 -9.56 -48.33 61.88
N ALA A 260 -10.63 -48.63 62.63
CA ALA A 260 -10.58 -48.77 64.07
C ALA A 260 -9.60 -49.91 64.41
N MET A 261 -8.49 -49.57 65.08
CA MET A 261 -7.62 -50.57 65.71
C MET A 261 -8.37 -51.18 66.90
N GLN A 262 -8.53 -52.49 66.86
CA GLN A 262 -8.83 -53.35 68.01
C GLN A 262 -7.55 -53.59 68.81
#